data_AF-A0A6C0H717-F1
#
_entry.id   AF-A0A6C0H717-F1
#
_cell.length_a   1.000
_cell.length_b   1.000
_cell.length_c   1.000
_cell.angle_alpha   90.00
_cell.angle_beta   90.00
_cell.angle_gamma   90.00
#
_symmetry.space_group_name_H-M   'P 1'
#
loop_
_entity.id
_entity.type
_entity.pdbx_description
1 polymer ?
#
loop_
_entity_poly.entity_id
_entity_poly.type
_entity_poly.pdbx_seq_one_letter_code
_entity_poly.pdbx_strand_id
1 'polypeptide(L)' 'MRLSEQSQRRIPYLLGIIVILYTVKPSIVFKPNGKPRVYGVGYDEEGYKKTLYTFQFVVIIIVLLIMVFF' A
#
# COMPACT_ATOMS: atom_id res chain seq x y z
N MET A 1 -16.90 -18.03 14.11
CA MET A 1 -17.20 -16.58 14.22
C MET A 1 -18.10 -16.19 13.07
N ARG A 2 -19.37 -15.81 13.33
CA ARG A 2 -20.20 -15.15 12.31
C ARG A 2 -19.70 -13.72 12.19
N LEU A 3 -18.98 -13.41 11.12
CA LEU A 3 -18.64 -12.04 10.76
C LEU A 3 -19.95 -11.28 10.53
N SER A 4 -20.02 -10.03 10.99
CA SER A 4 -21.19 -9.19 10.71
C SER A 4 -21.35 -9.02 9.18
N GLU A 5 -22.59 -8.93 8.69
CA GLU A 5 -22.85 -8.75 7.25
C GLU A 5 -22.12 -7.54 6.66
N GLN A 6 -21.95 -6.49 7.48
CA GLN A 6 -21.19 -5.29 7.11
C GLN A 6 -19.71 -5.60 6.86
N SER A 7 -19.08 -6.40 7.71
CA SER A 7 -17.68 -6.80 7.53
C SER A 7 -17.51 -7.73 6.33
N GLN A 8 -18.44 -8.68 6.11
CA GLN A 8 -18.41 -9.55 4.93
C GLN A 8 -18.49 -8.77 3.62
N ARG A 9 -19.28 -7.69 3.57
CA ARG A 9 -19.36 -6.82 2.40
C ARG A 9 -18.11 -5.95 2.19
N ARG A 10 -17.43 -5.53 3.26
CA ARG A 10 -16.25 -4.64 3.20
C ARG A 10 -14.94 -5.38 2.84
N ILE A 11 -14.80 -6.65 3.23
CA ILE A 11 -13.61 -7.47 2.97
C ILE A 11 -13.23 -7.53 1.48
N PRO A 12 -14.15 -7.79 0.53
CA PRO A 12 -13.84 -7.79 -0.90
C PRO A 12 -13.29 -6.45 -1.41
N TYR A 13 -13.83 -5.32 -0.94
CA TYR A 13 -13.34 -3.99 -1.33
C TYR A 13 -11.93 -3.73 -0.81
N LEU A 14 -11.65 -4.11 0.44
CA LEU A 14 -10.30 -4.05 1.02
C LEU A 14 -9.29 -4.89 0.22
N LEU A 15 -9.66 -6.12 -0.12
CA LEU A 15 -8.84 -6.99 -0.95
C LEU A 15 -8.65 -6.40 -2.36
N GLY A 16 -9.69 -5.83 -2.96
CA GLY A 16 -9.63 -5.15 -4.25
C GLY A 16 -8.66 -3.97 -4.24
N ILE A 17 -8.70 -3.12 -3.20
CA ILE A 17 -7.77 -2.01 -3.04
C ILE A 17 -6.33 -2.51 -2.91
N ILE A 18 -6.10 -3.57 -2.12
CA ILE A 18 -4.76 -4.18 -1.98
C ILE A 18 -4.26 -4.70 -3.33
N VAL A 19 -5.10 -5.42 -4.08
CA VAL A 19 -4.75 -5.95 -5.40
C VAL A 19 -4.44 -4.82 -6.38
N ILE A 20 -5.26 -3.77 -6.41
CA ILE A 20 -5.03 -2.58 -7.26
C ILE A 20 -3.71 -1.91 -6.88
N LEU A 21 -3.42 -1.71 -5.60
CA LEU A 21 -2.14 -1.13 -5.16
C LEU A 21 -0.94 -1.98 -5.58
N TYR A 22 -1.06 -3.31 -5.46
CA TYR A 22 -0.03 -4.25 -5.89
C TYR A 22 0.12 -4.33 -7.42
N THR A 23 -0.94 -4.09 -8.18
CA THR A 23 -0.94 -4.15 -9.65
C THR A 23 -0.48 -2.83 -10.27
N VAL A 24 -0.92 -1.69 -9.73
CA VAL A 24 -0.78 -0.38 -10.40
C VAL A 24 0.66 0.13 -10.40
N LYS A 25 1.50 -0.20 -9.40
CA LYS A 25 2.96 -0.07 -9.48
C LYS A 25 3.62 -0.55 -8.16
N PRO A 26 3.94 -1.84 -8.03
CA PRO A 26 4.72 -2.31 -6.89
C PRO A 26 6.10 -1.64 -6.87
N SER A 27 6.59 -1.17 -8.02
CA SER A 27 7.90 -0.52 -8.18
C SER A 27 8.05 0.83 -7.50
N ILE A 28 6.98 1.52 -7.07
CA ILE A 28 7.08 2.80 -6.36
C ILE A 28 7.37 2.58 -4.88
N VAL A 29 6.76 1.54 -4.30
CA VAL A 29 6.75 1.30 -2.85
C VAL A 29 7.65 0.13 -2.48
N PHE A 30 7.79 -0.84 -3.38
CA PHE A 30 8.60 -2.03 -3.24
C PHE A 30 9.69 -2.07 -4.32
N LYS A 31 10.79 -2.73 -3.96
CA LYS A 31 11.86 -3.11 -4.87
C LYS A 31 11.45 -4.38 -5.63
N PRO A 32 12.11 -4.71 -6.76
CA PRO A 32 11.89 -5.97 -7.47
C PRO A 32 12.12 -7.22 -6.60
N ASN A 33 12.93 -7.11 -5.56
CA ASN A 33 13.18 -8.19 -4.59
C ASN A 33 12.08 -8.32 -3.50
N GLY A 34 10.98 -7.57 -3.61
CA GLY A 34 9.85 -7.61 -2.69
C GLY A 34 10.04 -6.81 -1.39
N LYS A 35 11.26 -6.32 -1.09
CA LYS A 35 11.48 -5.45 0.06
C LYS A 35 10.90 -4.05 -0.17
N PRO A 36 10.43 -3.34 0.87
CA PRO A 36 10.04 -1.94 0.75
C PRO A 36 11.22 -1.08 0.28
N ARG A 37 10.93 -0.01 -0.47
CA ARG A 37 11.93 1.01 -0.81
C ARG A 37 12.22 1.88 0.41
N VAL A 38 13.49 2.23 0.56
CA VAL A 38 13.96 3.11 1.64
C VAL A 38 13.52 4.54 1.36
N TYR A 39 13.17 5.26 2.43
CA TYR A 39 12.83 6.67 2.36
C TYR A 39 14.05 7.52 1.94
N GLY A 40 13.82 8.51 1.08
CA GLY A 40 14.80 9.55 0.78
C GLY A 40 15.03 9.77 -0.71
N VAL A 41 16.11 10.49 -1.02
CA VAL A 41 16.52 10.85 -2.38
C VAL A 41 17.84 10.14 -2.71
N GLY A 42 18.00 9.73 -3.97
CA GLY A 42 19.19 9.00 -4.44
C GLY A 42 18.98 7.48 -4.50
N TYR A 43 20.05 6.73 -4.30
CA TYR A 43 20.05 5.26 -4.35
C TYR A 43 20.34 4.68 -2.96
N ASP A 44 19.83 3.49 -2.68
CA ASP A 44 20.18 2.72 -1.50
C ASP A 44 21.42 1.84 -1.71
N GLU A 45 21.82 1.12 -0.67
CA GLU A 45 22.99 0.23 -0.69
C GLU A 45 22.85 -0.94 -1.68
N GLU A 46 21.61 -1.27 -2.08
CA GLU A 46 21.31 -2.31 -3.06
C GLU A 46 21.21 -1.72 -4.50
N GLY A 47 21.48 -0.42 -4.68
CA GLY A 47 21.43 0.27 -5.98
C GLY A 47 20.00 0.60 -6.45
N TYR A 48 18.98 0.46 -5.59
CA TYR A 48 17.61 0.84 -5.91
C TYR A 48 17.33 2.29 -5.57
N LYS A 49 16.62 2.99 -6.46
CA LYS A 49 16.17 4.37 -6.22
C LYS A 49 15.34 4.46 -4.94
N LYS A 50 15.71 5.36 -4.02
CA LYS A 50 14.92 5.67 -2.83
C LYS A 50 13.61 6.35 -3.22
N THR A 51 12.59 6.24 -2.38
CA THR A 51 11.27 6.84 -2.62
C THR A 51 10.92 7.79 -1.50
N LEU A 52 10.22 8.89 -1.83
CA LEU A 52 9.60 9.75 -0.81
C LEU A 52 8.24 9.20 -0.36
N TYR A 53 7.67 8.26 -1.12
CA TYR A 53 6.37 7.67 -0.87
C TYR A 53 6.56 6.25 -0.33
N THR A 54 6.92 6.16 0.95
CA THR A 54 7.05 4.86 1.63
C THR A 54 5.69 4.18 1.78
N PHE A 55 5.72 2.89 2.10
CA PHE A 55 4.52 2.11 2.39
C PHE A 55 3.65 2.74 3.49
N GLN A 56 4.29 3.37 4.49
CA GLN A 56 3.60 4.09 5.56
C GLN A 56 2.75 5.25 5.03
N PHE A 57 3.26 6.03 4.07
CA PHE A 57 2.48 7.09 3.43
C PHE A 57 1.27 6.56 2.67
N VAL A 58 1.42 5.42 1.98
CA VAL A 58 0.32 4.76 1.28
C VAL A 58 -0.76 4.33 2.27
N VAL A 59 -0.37 3.74 3.41
CA VAL A 59 -1.31 3.37 4.48
C VAL A 59 -2.05 4.60 5.02
N ILE A 60 -1.34 5.70 5.27
CA ILE A 60 -1.96 6.95 5.74
C ILE A 60 -3.00 7.45 4.73
N ILE A 61 -2.66 7.48 3.43
CA ILE A 61 -3.59 7.91 2.37
C ILE A 61 -4.83 6.99 2.35
N ILE A 62 -4.66 5.67 2.44
CA ILE A 62 -5.79 4.73 2.46
C ILE A 62 -6.67 4.97 3.68
N VAL A 63 -6.08 5.17 4.86
CA VAL A 63 -6.83 5.46 6.09
C VAL A 63 -7.60 6.76 5.96
N LEU A 64 -7.00 7.82 5.40
CA LEU A 64 -7.67 9.09 5.14
C LEU A 64 -8.82 8.93 4.15
N LEU A 65 -8.62 8.18 3.07
CA LEU A 65 -9.67 7.89 2.09
C LEU A 65 -10.83 7.14 2.75
N ILE A 66 -10.54 6.12 3.57
CA ILE A 66 -11.59 5.41 4.31
C ILE A 66 -12.33 6.37 5.23
N MET A 67 -11.63 7.19 6.03
CA MET A 67 -12.26 8.14 6.96
C MET A 67 -13.12 9.21 6.26
N VAL A 68 -12.74 9.64 5.05
CA VAL A 68 -13.48 10.67 4.30
C VAL A 68 -14.68 10.09 3.56
N PHE A 69 -14.57 8.87 3.04
CA PHE A 69 -15.59 8.26 2.17
C PHE A 69 -16.50 7.22 2.87
N PHE A 70 -16.16 6.76 4.07
CA PHE A 70 -16.91 5.75 4.84
C PHE A 70 -17.14 6.16 6.29
#